data_AF-A0A833XT62-F1
#
_entry.id   AF-A0A833XT62-F1
#
_cell.length_a   1.000
_cell.length_b   1.000
_cell.length_c   1.000
_cell.angle_alpha   90.00
_cell.angle_beta   90.00
_cell.angle_gamma   90.00
#
_symmetry.space_group_name_H-M   'P 1'
#
loop_
_entity.id
_entity.type
_entity.pdbx_description
1 polymer ?
#
loop_
_entity_poly.entity_id
_entity_poly.type
_entity_poly.pdbx_seq_one_letter_code
_entity_poly.pdbx_strand_id
1 'polypeptide(L)'
;MLEPRNSRVCDGDIEELWKKWNREVFGRVEVDLKEIEEELLELEMLIQQNYSLDVEAELLRCKQKHIQYLHREEIMRCQKSRIKWMSEGDKNMAFFHASLSCKKKFKAVEKMTLEDGTIMESSEAVLEGAVDFFQKRLSTLAVSFAETGLNLLTSIISDTDNRLLCRVLHMLEIKEALWSILQDSSPGPDGFSASFFHHA
;
A
#
# COMPACT_ATOMS: atom_id res chain seq x y z
N MET A 1 -5.69 -40.04 -20.60
CA MET A 1 -6.31 -39.69 -19.30
C MET A 1 -5.40 -38.69 -18.64
N LEU A 2 -5.73 -37.40 -18.72
CA LEU A 2 -5.06 -36.35 -17.97
C LEU A 2 -6.06 -35.94 -16.89
N GLU A 3 -5.67 -36.10 -15.63
CA GLU A 3 -6.49 -35.64 -14.50
C GLU A 3 -6.66 -34.11 -14.57
N PRO A 4 -7.87 -33.59 -14.33
CA PRO A 4 -8.08 -32.16 -14.26
C PRO A 4 -7.46 -31.63 -12.97
N ARG A 5 -6.48 -30.74 -13.11
CA ARG A 5 -5.83 -30.02 -12.02
C ARG A 5 -6.85 -29.06 -11.41
N ASN A 6 -7.63 -29.58 -10.45
CA ASN A 6 -8.63 -28.84 -9.70
C ASN A 6 -7.97 -28.16 -8.49
N SER A 7 -7.65 -26.88 -8.62
CA SER A 7 -7.76 -25.94 -7.51
C SER A 7 -7.78 -24.53 -8.09
N ARG A 8 -8.99 -24.04 -8.41
CA ARG A 8 -9.21 -22.59 -8.47
C ARG A 8 -9.08 -22.11 -7.02
N VAL A 9 -7.89 -21.66 -6.64
CA VAL A 9 -7.74 -20.79 -5.49
C VAL A 9 -8.51 -19.52 -5.86
N CYS A 10 -9.56 -19.20 -5.13
CA CYS A 10 -10.33 -18.01 -5.39
C CYS A 10 -9.45 -16.80 -5.06
N ASP A 11 -9.52 -15.72 -5.84
CA ASP A 11 -8.71 -14.50 -5.62
C ASP A 11 -8.77 -13.99 -4.17
N GLY A 12 -9.92 -14.20 -3.49
CA GLY A 12 -10.12 -13.86 -2.08
C GLY A 12 -9.30 -14.69 -1.08
N ASP A 13 -8.98 -15.96 -1.40
CA ASP A 13 -8.14 -16.81 -0.55
C ASP A 13 -6.68 -16.32 -0.58
N ILE A 14 -6.22 -15.85 -1.74
CA ILE A 14 -4.89 -15.25 -1.90
C ILE A 14 -4.85 -13.91 -1.15
N GLU A 15 -5.86 -13.06 -1.29
CA GLU A 15 -5.91 -11.77 -0.60
C GLU A 15 -5.86 -11.92 0.94
N GLU A 16 -6.58 -12.89 1.52
CA GLU A 16 -6.50 -13.18 2.96
C GLU A 16 -5.12 -13.69 3.39
N LEU A 17 -4.55 -14.63 2.63
CA LEU A 17 -3.20 -15.14 2.89
C LEU A 17 -2.16 -14.02 2.85
N TRP A 18 -2.35 -13.03 1.99
CA TRP A 18 -1.43 -11.91 1.82
C TRP A 18 -1.60 -10.86 2.90
N LYS A 19 -2.84 -10.55 3.30
CA LYS A 19 -3.10 -9.71 4.48
C LYS A 19 -2.52 -10.35 5.74
N LYS A 20 -2.61 -11.67 5.86
CA LYS A 20 -2.00 -12.43 6.94
C LYS A 20 -0.47 -12.37 6.88
N TRP A 21 0.14 -12.68 5.75
CA TRP A 21 1.59 -12.63 5.57
C TRP A 21 2.15 -11.22 5.79
N ASN A 22 1.50 -10.19 5.24
CA ASN A 22 1.89 -8.80 5.46
C ASN A 22 1.82 -8.45 6.96
N ARG A 23 0.78 -8.89 7.68
CA ARG A 23 0.66 -8.67 9.13
C ARG A 23 1.74 -9.41 9.92
N GLU A 24 2.03 -10.66 9.57
CA GLU A 24 2.95 -11.53 10.29
C GLU A 24 4.43 -11.21 9.99
N VAL A 25 4.75 -10.75 8.79
CA VAL A 25 6.14 -10.54 8.32
C VAL A 25 6.54 -9.07 8.30
N PHE A 26 5.68 -8.17 7.82
CA PHE A 26 5.97 -6.74 7.71
C PHE A 26 5.29 -5.90 8.79
N GLY A 27 4.14 -6.34 9.30
CA GLY A 27 3.36 -5.66 10.32
C GLY A 27 3.89 -5.87 11.75
N ARG A 28 4.72 -6.89 11.97
CA ARG A 28 5.31 -7.22 13.28
C ARG A 28 6.54 -6.38 13.65
N VAL A 29 6.97 -5.43 12.82
CA VAL A 29 8.20 -4.64 13.09
C VAL A 29 8.17 -3.98 14.47
N GLU A 30 7.04 -3.43 14.91
CA GLU A 30 6.91 -2.81 16.25
C GLU A 30 7.01 -3.85 17.40
N VAL A 31 6.48 -5.06 17.19
CA VAL A 31 6.53 -6.16 18.17
C VAL A 31 7.94 -6.74 18.22
N ASP A 32 8.53 -7.02 17.06
CA ASP A 32 9.89 -7.54 16.94
C ASP A 32 10.90 -6.54 17.53
N LEU A 33 10.71 -5.23 17.32
CA LEU A 33 11.57 -4.19 17.92
C LEU A 33 11.51 -4.27 19.44
N LYS A 34 10.30 -4.40 20.02
CA LYS A 34 10.11 -4.52 21.47
C LYS A 34 10.75 -5.79 22.04
N GLU A 35 10.58 -6.93 21.36
CA GLU A 35 11.22 -8.20 21.73
C GLU A 35 12.76 -8.07 21.71
N ILE A 36 13.32 -7.39 20.70
CA ILE A 36 14.76 -7.12 20.61
C ILE A 36 15.23 -6.17 21.72
N GLU A 37 14.46 -5.12 22.06
CA GLU A 37 14.78 -4.20 23.15
C GLU A 37 14.77 -4.89 24.53
N GLU A 38 13.83 -5.81 24.76
CA GLU A 38 13.78 -6.66 25.95
C GLU A 38 15.02 -7.58 26.04
N GLU A 39 15.35 -8.27 24.94
CA GLU A 39 16.55 -9.12 24.84
C GLU A 39 17.85 -8.31 25.06
N LEU A 40 17.91 -7.08 24.55
CA LEU A 40 19.04 -6.17 24.74
C LEU A 40 19.23 -5.81 26.22
N LEU A 41 18.15 -5.46 26.92
CA LEU A 41 18.16 -5.14 28.34
C LEU A 41 18.65 -6.33 29.18
N GLU A 42 18.17 -7.54 28.89
CA GLU A 42 18.60 -8.75 29.57
C GLU A 42 20.10 -9.01 29.40
N LEU A 43 20.62 -8.90 28.17
CA LEU A 43 22.03 -9.09 27.87
C LEU A 43 22.92 -8.03 28.53
N GLU A 44 22.49 -6.77 28.55
CA GLU A 44 23.21 -5.68 29.23
C GLU A 44 23.28 -5.90 30.75
N MET A 45 22.18 -6.34 31.36
CA MET A 45 22.15 -6.70 32.78
C MET A 45 23.07 -7.89 33.09
N LEU A 46 23.10 -8.91 32.24
CA LEU A 46 23.96 -10.09 32.41
C LEU A 46 25.44 -9.72 32.36
N ILE A 47 25.86 -8.90 31.41
CA ILE A 47 27.26 -8.42 31.32
C ILE A 47 27.64 -7.62 32.56
N GLN A 48 26.73 -6.78 33.06
CA GLN A 48 26.99 -5.96 34.24
C GLN A 48 27.11 -6.81 35.52
N GLN A 49 26.38 -7.91 35.62
CA GLN A 49 26.44 -8.84 36.75
C GLN A 49 27.65 -9.77 36.67
N ASN A 50 27.93 -10.33 35.49
CA ASN A 50 29.02 -11.25 35.26
C ASN A 50 29.50 -11.17 33.80
N TYR A 51 30.66 -10.54 33.61
CA TYR A 51 31.24 -10.39 32.28
C TYR A 51 31.62 -11.75 31.68
N SER A 52 31.19 -11.99 30.44
CA SER A 52 31.54 -13.16 29.63
C SER A 52 31.68 -12.74 28.17
N LEU A 53 32.73 -13.21 27.51
CA LEU A 53 32.98 -12.95 26.08
C LEU A 53 31.85 -13.47 25.19
N ASP A 54 31.22 -14.59 25.56
CA ASP A 54 30.09 -15.15 24.81
C ASP A 54 28.85 -14.24 24.89
N VAL A 55 28.60 -13.67 26.07
CA VAL A 55 27.48 -12.75 26.29
C VAL A 55 27.74 -11.40 25.60
N GLU A 56 28.99 -10.92 25.60
CA GLU A 56 29.38 -9.72 24.86
C GLU A 56 29.19 -9.89 23.34
N ALA A 57 29.56 -11.04 22.79
CA ALA A 57 29.34 -11.35 21.39
C ALA A 57 27.85 -11.37 21.02
N GLU A 58 27.01 -11.95 21.88
CA GLU A 58 25.56 -11.98 21.65
C GLU A 58 24.92 -10.59 21.81
N LEU A 59 25.38 -9.78 22.78
CA LEU A 59 24.95 -8.39 22.92
C LEU A 59 25.26 -7.58 21.64
N LEU A 60 26.44 -7.75 21.06
CA LEU A 60 26.81 -7.06 19.82
C LEU A 60 25.91 -7.47 18.64
N ARG A 61 25.56 -8.76 18.55
CA ARG A 61 24.60 -9.27 17.55
C ARG A 61 23.21 -8.69 17.75
N CYS A 62 22.73 -8.67 18.99
CA CYS A 62 21.44 -8.08 19.33
C CYS A 62 21.41 -6.57 19.02
N LYS A 63 22.48 -5.82 19.34
CA LYS A 63 22.66 -4.41 18.94
C LYS A 63 22.58 -4.21 17.43
N GLN A 64 23.24 -5.07 16.66
CA GLN A 64 23.20 -4.99 15.20
C GLN A 64 21.79 -5.26 14.66
N LYS A 65 21.10 -6.27 15.21
CA LYS A 65 19.71 -6.61 14.86
C LYS A 65 18.77 -5.45 15.19
N HIS A 66 18.94 -4.80 16.35
CA HIS A 66 18.17 -3.62 16.75
C HIS A 66 18.30 -2.48 15.74
N ILE A 67 19.53 -2.14 15.31
CA ILE A 67 19.77 -1.11 14.28
C ILE A 67 19.06 -1.44 12.96
N GLN A 68 19.11 -2.71 12.52
CA GLN A 68 18.43 -3.14 11.31
C GLN A 68 16.91 -2.98 11.39
N TYR A 69 16.32 -3.32 12.53
CA TYR A 69 14.88 -3.21 12.74
C TYR A 69 14.41 -1.75 12.88
N LEU A 70 15.19 -0.88 13.52
CA LEU A 70 14.94 0.57 13.53
C LEU A 70 14.92 1.14 12.11
N HIS A 71 15.86 0.73 11.26
CA HIS A 71 15.89 1.18 9.87
C HIS A 71 14.69 0.68 9.06
N ARG A 72 14.26 -0.57 9.29
CA ARG A 72 13.02 -1.10 8.68
C ARG A 72 11.78 -0.31 9.10
N GLU A 73 11.68 -0.01 10.40
CA GLU A 73 10.58 0.80 10.95
C GLU A 73 10.55 2.20 10.33
N GLU A 74 11.71 2.83 10.18
CA GLU A 74 11.86 4.14 9.52
C GLU A 74 11.38 4.10 8.07
N ILE A 75 11.83 3.12 7.27
CA ILE A 75 11.40 2.95 5.87
C ILE A 75 9.88 2.77 5.81
N MET A 76 9.34 1.90 6.66
CA MET A 76 7.90 1.62 6.71
C MET A 76 7.09 2.89 7.06
N ARG A 77 7.58 3.72 7.99
CA ARG A 77 6.96 5.02 8.31
C ARG A 77 7.06 6.02 7.16
N CYS A 78 8.18 6.05 6.44
CA CYS A 78 8.34 6.89 5.25
C CYS A 78 7.34 6.50 4.16
N GLN A 79 7.23 5.21 3.85
CA GLN A 79 6.28 4.67 2.88
C GLN A 79 4.82 4.99 3.27
N LYS A 80 4.43 4.76 4.55
CA LYS A 80 3.09 5.07 5.05
C LYS A 80 2.77 6.57 5.01
N SER A 81 3.74 7.41 5.35
CA SER A 81 3.53 8.86 5.44
C SER A 81 3.55 9.57 4.09
N ARG A 82 4.07 8.93 3.01
CA ARG A 82 4.26 9.54 1.67
C ARG A 82 5.12 10.80 1.70
N ILE A 83 6.07 10.88 2.62
CA ILE A 83 7.01 12.00 2.73
C ILE A 83 8.32 11.55 2.06
N LYS A 84 8.65 12.15 0.91
CA LYS A 84 9.99 12.01 0.31
C LYS A 84 10.99 12.61 1.30
N TRP A 85 11.98 11.80 1.61
CA TRP A 85 13.04 11.94 2.61
C TRP A 85 13.36 13.33 3.21
N MET A 86 13.63 13.27 4.52
CA MET A 86 14.20 14.30 5.38
C MET A 86 15.33 15.08 4.72
N SER A 87 15.03 16.29 4.27
CA SER A 87 15.99 17.39 4.32
C SER A 87 16.19 17.75 5.79
N GLU A 88 17.14 17.07 6.43
CA GLU A 88 17.75 17.42 7.72
C GLU A 88 16.87 17.32 8.98
N GLY A 89 17.28 16.46 9.92
CA GLY A 89 17.01 16.72 11.35
C GLY A 89 16.03 15.79 12.04
N ASP A 90 16.63 14.80 12.70
CA ASP A 90 16.15 14.02 13.84
C ASP A 90 15.01 13.01 13.63
N LYS A 91 15.15 11.89 14.35
CA LYS A 91 14.27 10.71 14.39
C LYS A 91 12.92 11.05 15.01
N ASN A 92 12.17 11.95 14.38
CA ASN A 92 10.99 12.53 15.00
C ASN A 92 9.77 11.63 14.78
N MET A 93 9.78 10.51 15.50
CA MET A 93 8.69 9.54 15.59
C MET A 93 7.36 10.25 15.89
N ALA A 94 7.38 11.25 16.77
CA ALA A 94 6.22 12.06 17.12
C ALA A 94 5.68 12.87 15.92
N PHE A 95 6.55 13.44 15.08
CA PHE A 95 6.12 14.15 13.87
C PHE A 95 5.39 13.22 12.89
N PHE A 96 5.92 12.01 12.65
CA PHE A 96 5.26 11.06 11.77
C PHE A 96 3.93 10.56 12.35
N HIS A 97 3.89 10.24 13.65
CA HIS A 97 2.63 9.86 14.30
C HIS A 97 1.60 11.00 14.30
N ALA A 98 2.03 12.24 14.54
CA ALA A 98 1.17 13.42 14.45
C ALA A 98 0.68 13.66 13.02
N SER A 99 1.56 13.57 12.01
CA SER A 99 1.23 13.72 10.60
C SER A 99 0.26 12.64 10.13
N LEU A 100 0.50 11.37 10.48
CA LEU A 100 -0.41 10.26 10.19
C LEU A 100 -1.76 10.42 10.91
N SER A 101 -1.76 10.86 12.16
CA SER A 101 -2.98 11.12 12.93
C SER A 101 -3.78 12.28 12.34
N CYS A 102 -3.12 13.37 11.96
CA CYS A 102 -3.75 14.48 11.25
C CYS A 102 -4.32 14.01 9.91
N LYS A 103 -3.55 13.27 9.09
CA LYS A 103 -4.05 12.72 7.82
C LYS A 103 -5.24 11.78 8.03
N LYS A 104 -5.22 10.96 9.09
CA LYS A 104 -6.35 10.06 9.44
C LYS A 104 -7.59 10.87 9.79
N LYS A 105 -7.46 11.92 10.60
CA LYS A 105 -8.58 12.83 10.93
C LYS A 105 -9.11 13.56 9.70
N PHE A 106 -8.22 14.11 8.86
CA PHE A 106 -8.62 14.81 7.63
C PHE A 106 -9.28 13.90 6.59
N LYS A 107 -8.92 12.62 6.56
CA LYS A 107 -9.51 11.62 5.65
C LYS A 107 -10.73 10.91 6.25
N ALA A 108 -11.05 11.13 7.52
CA ALA A 108 -12.21 10.55 8.14
C ALA A 108 -13.45 11.25 7.58
N VAL A 109 -14.36 10.47 6.99
CA VAL A 109 -15.68 10.96 6.62
C VAL A 109 -16.57 10.79 7.84
N GLU A 110 -16.73 11.86 8.62
CA GLU A 110 -17.53 11.84 9.85
C GLU A 110 -19.04 11.85 9.56
N LYS A 111 -19.45 12.50 8.47
CA LYS A 111 -20.85 12.63 8.09
C LYS A 111 -21.00 12.59 6.58
N MET A 112 -22.10 12.01 6.11
CA MET A 112 -22.51 12.05 4.72
C MET A 112 -23.97 12.50 4.63
N THR A 113 -24.25 13.44 3.72
CA THR A 113 -25.62 13.92 3.46
C THR A 113 -26.09 13.38 2.13
N LEU A 114 -27.21 12.67 2.13
CA LEU A 114 -27.87 12.13 0.95
C LEU A 114 -28.68 13.21 0.22
N GLU A 115 -29.08 12.93 -1.03
CA GLU A 115 -29.84 13.88 -1.86
C GLU A 115 -31.22 14.25 -1.28
N ASP A 116 -31.80 13.36 -0.46
CA ASP A 116 -33.06 13.58 0.26
C ASP A 116 -32.90 14.41 1.54
N GLY A 117 -31.67 14.82 1.87
CA GLY A 117 -31.33 15.58 3.08
C GLY A 117 -31.04 14.70 4.31
N THR A 118 -31.11 13.38 4.20
CA THR A 118 -30.77 12.47 5.30
C THR A 118 -29.29 12.57 5.64
N ILE A 119 -28.97 12.72 6.93
CA ILE A 119 -27.59 12.80 7.42
C ILE A 119 -27.21 11.47 8.07
N MET A 120 -26.17 10.84 7.56
CA MET A 120 -25.55 9.64 8.10
C MET A 120 -24.33 10.03 8.92
N GLU A 121 -24.30 9.66 10.21
CA GLU A 121 -23.24 10.05 11.15
C GLU A 121 -22.48 8.86 11.76
N SER A 122 -22.96 7.62 11.58
CA SER A 122 -22.22 6.42 11.99
C SER A 122 -21.32 5.92 10.86
N SER A 123 -20.19 5.31 11.23
CA SER A 123 -19.22 4.80 10.25
C SER A 123 -19.85 3.76 9.32
N GLU A 124 -20.72 2.89 9.85
CA GLU A 124 -21.43 1.86 9.10
C GLU A 124 -22.43 2.49 8.11
N ALA A 125 -23.20 3.48 8.57
CA ALA A 125 -24.19 4.17 7.74
C ALA A 125 -23.50 4.95 6.61
N VAL A 126 -22.44 5.70 6.92
CA VAL A 126 -21.65 6.44 5.92
C VAL A 126 -21.08 5.49 4.86
N LEU A 127 -20.58 4.33 5.26
CA LEU A 127 -20.04 3.33 4.33
C LEU A 127 -21.12 2.73 3.43
N GLU A 128 -22.26 2.33 4.01
CA GLU A 128 -23.40 1.78 3.26
C GLU A 128 -23.95 2.80 2.26
N GLY A 129 -24.18 4.04 2.70
CA GLY A 129 -24.68 5.09 1.82
C GLY A 129 -23.68 5.48 0.73
N ALA A 130 -22.37 5.44 1.01
CA ALA A 130 -21.35 5.69 0.00
C ALA A 130 -21.36 4.60 -1.08
N VAL A 131 -21.46 3.32 -0.67
CA VAL A 131 -21.59 2.19 -1.61
C VAL A 131 -22.83 2.36 -2.48
N ASP A 132 -24.00 2.60 -1.88
CA ASP A 132 -25.26 2.78 -2.63
C ASP A 132 -25.21 3.98 -3.59
N PHE A 133 -24.66 5.12 -3.14
CA PHE A 133 -24.49 6.31 -3.97
C PHE A 133 -23.63 6.04 -5.20
N PHE A 134 -22.43 5.48 -5.01
CA PHE A 134 -21.55 5.19 -6.14
C PHE A 134 -22.07 4.06 -7.00
N GLN A 135 -22.74 3.06 -6.41
CA GLN A 135 -23.38 2.01 -7.18
C GLN A 135 -24.45 2.59 -8.08
N LYS A 136 -25.37 3.42 -7.58
CA LYS A 136 -26.39 4.10 -8.41
C LYS A 136 -25.77 4.99 -9.48
N ARG A 137 -24.72 5.75 -9.14
CA ARG A 137 -24.08 6.70 -10.05
C ARG A 137 -23.24 6.04 -11.15
N LEU A 138 -22.55 4.95 -10.83
CA LEU A 138 -21.71 4.18 -11.75
C LEU A 138 -22.46 3.06 -12.44
N SER A 139 -23.65 2.71 -11.95
CA SER A 139 -24.58 1.87 -12.70
C SER A 139 -24.86 2.56 -14.03
N THR A 140 -24.59 1.84 -15.11
CA THR A 140 -24.85 2.33 -16.45
C THR A 140 -26.36 2.49 -16.57
N LEU A 141 -26.84 3.74 -16.55
CA LEU A 141 -28.13 4.02 -17.16
C LEU A 141 -27.99 3.53 -18.60
N ALA A 142 -28.82 2.56 -18.98
CA ALA A 142 -28.98 2.17 -20.38
C ALA A 142 -29.62 3.35 -21.12
N VAL A 143 -28.84 4.43 -21.27
CA VAL A 143 -29.13 5.48 -22.22
C VAL A 143 -28.95 4.78 -23.54
N SER A 144 -30.06 4.54 -24.25
CA SER A 144 -29.99 4.21 -25.67
C SER A 144 -29.20 5.34 -26.29
N PHE A 145 -27.95 5.07 -26.61
CA PHE A 145 -27.06 6.06 -27.19
C PHE A 145 -27.67 6.41 -28.54
N ALA A 146 -28.38 7.53 -28.61
CA ALA A 146 -28.99 7.97 -29.84
C ALA A 146 -27.84 8.34 -30.78
N GLU A 147 -27.56 7.49 -31.76
CA GLU A 147 -26.49 7.65 -32.76
C GLU A 147 -26.55 9.01 -33.48
N THR A 148 -27.67 9.72 -33.37
CA THR A 148 -27.92 11.05 -33.93
C THR A 148 -26.95 12.14 -33.46
N GLY A 149 -26.22 11.96 -32.36
CA GLY A 149 -25.25 12.94 -31.85
C GLY A 149 -23.81 12.78 -32.32
N LEU A 150 -23.40 11.62 -32.82
CA LEU A 150 -21.99 11.36 -33.20
C LEU A 150 -21.56 12.14 -34.45
N ASN A 151 -22.49 12.41 -35.36
CA ASN A 151 -22.22 13.19 -36.57
C ASN A 151 -21.91 14.67 -36.30
N LEU A 152 -22.12 15.14 -35.07
CA LEU A 152 -21.76 16.49 -34.63
C LEU A 152 -20.35 16.55 -34.00
N LEU A 153 -19.74 15.39 -33.72
CA LEU A 153 -18.40 15.31 -33.16
C LEU A 153 -17.38 15.24 -34.30
N THR A 154 -16.53 16.26 -34.38
CA THR A 154 -15.38 16.22 -35.29
C THR A 154 -14.40 15.16 -34.80
N SER A 155 -13.98 14.23 -35.67
CA SER A 155 -12.95 13.25 -35.32
C SER A 155 -11.63 13.98 -35.05
N ILE A 156 -11.18 13.93 -33.79
CA ILE A 156 -9.90 14.52 -33.36
C ILE A 156 -8.76 13.51 -33.51
N ILE A 157 -9.08 12.23 -33.46
CA ILE A 157 -8.12 11.13 -33.63
C ILE A 157 -7.96 10.87 -35.12
N SER A 158 -6.74 10.99 -35.62
CA SER A 158 -6.42 10.68 -37.00
C SER A 158 -6.31 9.17 -37.24
N ASP A 159 -6.41 8.73 -38.49
CA ASP A 159 -6.16 7.32 -38.86
C ASP A 159 -4.75 6.86 -38.48
N THR A 160 -3.79 7.78 -38.40
CA THR A 160 -2.43 7.50 -37.93
C THR A 160 -2.39 7.26 -36.43
N ASP A 161 -3.10 8.07 -35.64
CA ASP A 161 -3.20 7.88 -34.19
C ASP A 161 -3.90 6.56 -33.87
N ASN A 162 -4.99 6.25 -34.59
CA ASN A 162 -5.71 4.98 -34.42
C ASN A 162 -4.82 3.78 -34.74
N ARG A 163 -4.04 3.85 -35.82
CA ARG A 163 -3.07 2.79 -36.14
C ARG A 163 -1.98 2.66 -35.08
N LEU A 164 -1.55 3.76 -34.48
CA LEU A 164 -0.58 3.74 -33.38
C LEU A 164 -1.18 3.13 -32.11
N LEU A 165 -2.39 3.52 -31.72
CA LEU A 165 -3.07 3.07 -30.51
C LEU A 165 -3.50 1.60 -30.58
N CYS A 166 -3.85 1.11 -31.78
CA CYS A 166 -4.29 -0.28 -31.99
C CYS A 166 -3.16 -1.24 -32.39
N ARG A 167 -1.90 -0.78 -32.47
CA ARG A 167 -0.78 -1.67 -32.83
C ARG A 167 -0.45 -2.63 -31.69
N VAL A 168 0.18 -3.75 -32.04
CA VAL A 168 0.76 -4.66 -31.05
C VAL A 168 1.91 -3.95 -30.33
N LEU A 169 1.85 -3.92 -29.00
CA LEU A 169 2.90 -3.32 -28.17
C LEU A 169 4.20 -4.11 -28.27
N HIS A 170 5.32 -3.41 -28.39
CA HIS A 170 6.63 -4.04 -28.39
C HIS A 170 7.17 -4.20 -26.96
N MET A 171 7.97 -5.25 -26.70
CA MET A 171 8.56 -5.49 -25.37
C MET A 171 9.39 -4.31 -24.85
N LEU A 172 10.07 -3.58 -25.75
CA LEU A 172 10.82 -2.38 -25.37
C LEU A 172 9.91 -1.27 -24.85
N GLU A 173 8.76 -1.05 -25.49
CA GLU A 173 7.81 -0.01 -25.06
C GLU A 173 7.19 -0.36 -23.71
N ILE A 174 6.87 -1.64 -23.48
CA ILE A 174 6.38 -2.13 -22.19
C ILE A 174 7.43 -1.89 -21.12
N LYS A 175 8.71 -2.17 -21.43
CA LYS A 175 9.84 -1.94 -20.53
C LYS A 175 10.00 -0.45 -20.23
N GLU A 176 10.04 0.41 -21.23
CA GLU A 176 10.19 1.85 -21.02
C GLU A 176 9.03 2.43 -20.21
N ALA A 177 7.79 2.02 -20.52
CA ALA A 177 6.62 2.42 -19.75
C ALA A 177 6.71 1.98 -18.29
N LEU A 178 7.10 0.72 -18.02
CA LEU A 178 7.24 0.22 -16.66
C LEU A 178 8.33 0.97 -15.88
N TRP A 179 9.47 1.25 -16.48
CA TRP A 179 10.57 1.99 -15.86
C TRP A 179 10.30 3.49 -15.71
N SER A 180 9.34 4.05 -16.46
CA SER A 180 8.87 5.43 -16.27
C SER A 180 8.06 5.63 -14.99
N ILE A 181 7.55 4.55 -14.40
CA ILE A 181 6.78 4.60 -13.15
C ILE A 181 7.74 4.82 -11.98
N LEU A 182 7.44 5.81 -11.14
CA LEU A 182 8.19 6.07 -9.91
C LEU A 182 8.19 4.84 -8.99
N GLN A 183 9.37 4.45 -8.49
CA GLN A 183 9.53 3.28 -7.61
C GLN A 183 8.75 3.38 -6.30
N ASP A 184 8.55 4.61 -5.81
CA ASP A 184 7.78 4.95 -4.61
C ASP A 184 6.29 5.23 -4.90
N SER A 185 5.81 4.89 -6.10
CA SER A 185 4.39 4.96 -6.45
C SER A 185 3.54 4.05 -5.56
N SER A 186 2.27 4.44 -5.38
CA SER A 186 1.34 3.64 -4.58
C SER A 186 1.08 2.30 -5.27
N PRO A 187 1.06 1.20 -4.49
CA PRO A 187 0.74 -0.10 -5.05
C PRO A 187 -0.69 -0.13 -5.59
N GLY A 188 -0.92 -0.99 -6.59
CA GLY A 188 -2.24 -1.29 -7.08
C GLY A 188 -3.09 -2.05 -6.06
N PRO A 189 -4.31 -2.46 -6.45
CA PRO A 189 -5.15 -3.35 -5.62
C PRO A 189 -4.44 -4.67 -5.26
N ASP A 190 -3.45 -5.06 -6.05
CA ASP A 190 -2.58 -6.23 -5.87
C ASP A 190 -1.51 -6.05 -4.77
N GLY A 191 -1.30 -4.83 -4.27
CA GLY A 191 -0.34 -4.55 -3.21
C GLY A 191 1.12 -4.37 -3.67
N PHE A 192 1.41 -4.38 -4.98
CA PHE A 192 2.78 -4.24 -5.49
C PHE A 192 3.10 -2.83 -5.98
N SER A 193 4.22 -2.28 -5.51
CA SER A 193 4.77 -1.02 -6.04
C SER A 193 5.58 -1.27 -7.31
N ALA A 194 5.81 -0.22 -8.10
CA ALA A 194 6.66 -0.29 -9.29
C ALA A 194 8.07 -0.83 -8.98
N SER A 195 8.59 -0.58 -7.77
CA SER A 195 9.88 -1.11 -7.32
C SER A 195 9.95 -2.64 -7.40
N PHE A 196 8.86 -3.36 -7.07
CA PHE A 196 8.83 -4.82 -7.18
C PHE A 196 9.10 -5.29 -8.62
N PHE A 197 8.42 -4.67 -9.60
CA PHE A 197 8.56 -5.01 -11.01
C PHE A 197 9.85 -4.52 -11.66
N HIS A 198 10.51 -3.51 -11.09
CA HIS A 198 11.83 -3.06 -11.55
C HIS A 198 12.96 -4.02 -11.16
N HIS A 199 12.74 -4.86 -10.13
CA HIS A 199 13.74 -5.78 -9.59
C HIS A 199 13.47 -7.26 -9.92
N ALA A 200 12.36 -7.56 -10.60
CA ALA A 200 12.01 -8.91 -11.10
C ALA A 200 12.68 -9.18 -12.46
#